data_AF-A0A7S3BNM0-F1
#
_entry.id   AF-A0A7S3BNM0-F1
#
_cell.length_a   1.000
_cell.length_b   1.000
_cell.length_c   1.000
_cell.angle_alpha   90.00
_cell.angle_beta   90.00
_cell.angle_gamma   90.00
#
_symmetry.space_group_name_H-M   'P 1'
#
loop_
_entity.id
_entity.type
_entity.pdbx_description
1 polymer ?
#
loop_
_entity_poly.entity_id
_entity_poly.type
_entity_poly.pdbx_seq_one_letter_code
_entity_poly.pdbx_strand_id
1 'polypeptide(L)'
;MEDTPGSLLPRYVGLFELISGSRRLTFVCMTNAFGGLREIHARYDLKGSTYNRHASARELTKSTPVRKDLDWRDRQLSLPMESATLASLRPDVAFLCRERLIDYSLLVGLHDRLHDRPPARPSPAPASAPASAPASAPASAPA
;
A
#
# COMPACT_ATOMS: atom_id res chain seq x y z
N MET A 1 -19.99 7.67 -12.00
CA MET A 1 -20.42 6.74 -10.95
C MET A 1 -20.95 7.60 -9.83
N GLU A 2 -22.21 7.42 -9.46
CA GLU A 2 -22.80 8.10 -8.31
C GLU A 2 -21.86 7.93 -7.11
N ASP A 3 -21.58 9.02 -6.40
CA ASP A 3 -20.75 9.01 -5.19
C ASP A 3 -21.43 8.14 -4.14
N THR A 4 -21.12 6.84 -4.12
CA THR A 4 -21.50 5.96 -3.01
C THR A 4 -20.52 6.24 -1.88
N PRO A 5 -20.92 6.98 -0.82
CA PRO A 5 -20.01 7.30 0.26
C PRO A 5 -19.64 5.99 0.97
N GLY A 6 -18.35 5.64 0.92
CA GLY A 6 -17.83 4.43 1.58
C GLY A 6 -17.74 3.17 0.71
N SER A 7 -17.85 3.27 -0.61
CA SER A 7 -17.52 2.12 -1.50
C SER A 7 -16.07 1.67 -1.30
N LEU A 8 -15.87 0.35 -1.29
CA LEU A 8 -14.58 -0.33 -1.16
C LEU A 8 -13.99 -0.73 -2.52
N LEU A 9 -14.67 -0.39 -3.63
CA LEU A 9 -14.16 -0.65 -4.97
C LEU A 9 -12.92 0.21 -5.28
N PRO A 10 -11.99 -0.28 -6.11
CA PRO A 10 -10.84 0.49 -6.53
C PRO A 10 -11.24 1.81 -7.18
N ARG A 11 -10.73 2.92 -6.65
CA ARG A 11 -10.91 4.23 -7.27
C ARG A 11 -9.88 4.42 -8.38
N TYR A 12 -10.35 4.26 -9.61
CA TYR A 12 -9.56 4.52 -10.80
C TYR A 12 -9.37 6.03 -10.98
N VAL A 13 -8.11 6.45 -11.09
CA VAL A 13 -7.71 7.85 -11.31
C VAL A 13 -7.60 8.13 -12.81
N GLY A 14 -7.10 7.15 -13.58
CA GLY A 14 -6.98 7.29 -15.03
C GLY A 14 -6.49 6.01 -15.70
N LEU A 15 -6.77 5.91 -16.99
CA LEU A 15 -6.27 4.90 -17.91
C LEU A 15 -5.33 5.59 -18.89
N PHE A 16 -4.10 5.10 -18.99
CA PHE A 16 -3.07 5.72 -19.82
C PHE A 16 -2.43 4.67 -20.72
N GLU A 17 -1.92 5.15 -21.86
CA GLU A 17 -1.12 4.36 -22.78
C GLU A 17 0.21 5.07 -23.01
N LEU A 18 1.31 4.37 -22.71
CA LEU A 18 2.67 4.83 -23.00
C LEU A 18 3.14 4.13 -24.28
N ILE A 19 3.48 4.93 -25.28
CA ILE A 19 4.01 4.45 -26.56
C ILE A 19 5.48 4.85 -26.63
N SER A 20 6.36 3.85 -26.75
CA SER A 20 7.80 4.05 -26.90
C SER A 20 8.30 3.21 -28.08
N GLY A 21 8.53 3.86 -29.22
CA GLY A 21 8.85 3.19 -30.47
C GLY A 21 7.74 2.24 -30.90
N SER A 22 8.05 0.95 -31.06
CA SER A 22 7.08 -0.10 -31.40
C SER A 22 6.36 -0.70 -30.19
N ARG A 23 6.75 -0.33 -28.95
CA ARG A 23 6.15 -0.88 -27.73
C ARG A 23 5.03 0.01 -27.23
N ARG A 24 3.89 -0.61 -26.94
CA ARG A 24 2.73 0.03 -26.30
C ARG A 24 2.52 -0.61 -24.93
N LEU A 25 2.41 0.23 -23.91
CA LEU A 25 2.14 -0.19 -22.54
C LEU A 25 0.88 0.54 -22.05
N THR A 26 -0.21 -0.19 -21.90
CA THR A 26 -1.43 0.31 -21.29
C THR A 26 -1.37 0.05 -19.79
N PHE A 27 -1.61 1.08 -18.98
CA PHE A 27 -1.63 0.95 -17.53
C PHE A 27 -2.75 1.81 -16.93
N VAL A 28 -3.20 1.36 -15.75
CA VAL A 28 -4.27 2.02 -15.00
C VAL A 28 -3.67 2.57 -13.71
N CYS A 29 -3.93 3.84 -13.46
CA CYS A 29 -3.63 4.48 -12.18
C CYS A 29 -4.85 4.36 -11.27
N MET A 30 -4.66 3.82 -10.08
CA MET A 30 -5.69 3.68 -9.05
C MET A 30 -5.16 4.16 -7.71
N THR A 31 -6.06 4.53 -6.80
CA THR A 31 -5.68 4.88 -5.43
C THR A 31 -5.11 3.66 -4.71
N ASN A 32 -4.01 3.84 -4.00
CA ASN A 32 -3.47 2.79 -3.14
C ASN A 32 -4.37 2.62 -1.92
N ALA A 33 -4.98 1.43 -1.74
CA ALA A 33 -5.81 1.10 -0.58
C ALA A 33 -5.05 1.21 0.76
N PHE A 34 -3.72 1.11 0.73
CA PHE A 34 -2.83 1.25 1.88
C PHE A 34 -2.07 2.57 1.92
N GLY A 35 -2.31 3.47 0.95
CA GLY A 35 -1.60 4.73 0.84
C GLY A 35 -1.93 5.64 2.03
N GLY A 36 -0.89 6.09 2.75
CA GLY A 36 -1.05 6.95 3.93
C GLY A 36 -1.47 6.22 5.22
N LEU A 37 -1.62 4.90 5.19
CA LEU A 37 -1.82 4.09 6.39
C LEU A 37 -0.47 3.80 7.07
N ARG A 38 -0.53 3.59 8.39
CA ARG A 38 0.61 3.14 9.22
C ARG A 38 1.16 1.82 8.69
N GLU A 39 2.37 1.45 9.13
CA GLU A 39 3.07 0.25 8.64
C GLU A 39 2.18 -1.01 8.72
N ILE A 40 1.95 -1.65 7.58
CA ILE A 40 1.09 -2.84 7.52
C ILE A 40 1.94 -4.06 7.80
N HIS A 41 1.70 -4.67 8.97
CA HIS A 41 2.43 -5.80 9.48
C HIS A 41 2.00 -7.12 8.83
N ALA A 42 0.74 -7.21 8.38
CA ALA A 42 0.24 -8.37 7.67
C ALA A 42 -0.78 -7.97 6.59
N ARG A 43 -0.70 -8.61 5.43
CA ARG A 43 -1.65 -8.42 4.33
C ARG A 43 -2.36 -9.73 4.03
N TYR A 44 -3.63 -9.65 3.67
CA TYR A 44 -4.46 -10.80 3.32
C TYR A 44 -5.26 -10.51 2.06
N ASP A 45 -5.28 -11.48 1.16
CA ASP A 45 -6.14 -11.54 -0.02
C ASP A 45 -7.24 -12.57 0.28
N LEU A 46 -8.46 -12.09 0.49
CA LEU A 46 -9.62 -12.93 0.81
C LEU A 46 -10.57 -12.95 -0.39
N LYS A 47 -10.76 -14.12 -1.01
CA LYS A 47 -11.81 -14.32 -2.03
C LYS A 47 -13.01 -15.11 -1.52
N GLY A 48 -12.93 -15.71 -0.33
CA GLY A 48 -13.98 -16.55 0.24
C GLY A 48 -14.05 -17.96 -0.34
N SER A 49 -13.06 -18.36 -1.14
CA SER A 49 -12.94 -19.75 -1.64
C SER A 49 -11.92 -20.54 -0.83
N THR A 50 -12.05 -21.87 -0.81
CA THR A 50 -11.24 -22.77 0.03
C THR A 50 -10.22 -23.61 -0.75
N TYR A 51 -10.30 -23.63 -2.08
CA TYR A 51 -9.42 -24.46 -2.92
C TYR A 51 -8.13 -23.72 -3.31
N ASN A 52 -6.97 -24.29 -2.99
CA ASN A 52 -5.63 -23.77 -3.29
C ASN A 52 -5.33 -22.35 -2.73
N ARG A 53 -5.85 -22.05 -1.54
CA ARG A 53 -5.77 -20.74 -0.89
C ARG A 53 -4.78 -20.67 0.28
N HIS A 54 -3.64 -21.33 0.14
CA HIS A 54 -2.47 -21.06 0.98
C HIS A 54 -1.53 -20.07 0.27
N ALA A 55 -0.93 -19.16 1.04
CA ALA A 55 0.19 -18.39 0.55
C ALA A 55 1.32 -19.32 0.12
N SER A 56 1.93 -19.01 -1.03
CA SER A 56 3.01 -19.85 -1.54
C SER A 56 4.24 -19.73 -0.66
N ALA A 57 5.05 -20.78 -0.53
CA ALA A 57 6.30 -20.72 0.26
C ALA A 57 7.23 -19.56 -0.18
N ARG A 58 7.19 -19.18 -1.45
CA ARG A 58 7.93 -18.04 -2.03
C ARG A 58 7.37 -16.67 -1.62
N GLU A 59 6.12 -16.61 -1.19
CA GLU A 59 5.45 -15.40 -0.74
C GLU A 59 5.64 -15.20 0.77
N LEU A 60 5.73 -16.29 1.53
CA LEU A 60 6.08 -16.27 2.96
C LEU A 60 7.52 -15.79 3.22
N THR A 61 8.44 -15.97 2.26
CA THR A 61 9.82 -15.49 2.39
C THR A 61 9.98 -13.99 2.17
N LYS A 62 8.93 -13.28 1.71
CA LYS A 62 8.96 -11.83 1.58
C LYS A 62 8.85 -11.16 2.94
N SER A 63 9.53 -10.03 3.11
CA SER A 63 9.43 -9.20 4.33
C SER A 63 7.98 -8.82 4.68
N THR A 64 7.11 -8.65 3.67
CA THR A 64 5.67 -8.45 3.86
C THR A 64 4.88 -9.50 3.07
N PRO A 65 4.58 -10.66 3.66
CA PRO A 65 3.86 -11.73 2.97
C PRO A 65 2.39 -11.36 2.78
N VAL A 66 1.84 -11.65 1.59
CA VAL A 66 0.40 -11.61 1.35
C VAL A 66 -0.15 -13.01 1.62
N ARG A 67 -0.94 -13.10 2.68
CA ARG A 67 -1.59 -14.33 3.13
C ARG A 67 -2.94 -14.50 2.44
N LYS A 68 -3.47 -15.72 2.42
CA LYS A 68 -4.72 -16.04 1.71
C LYS A 68 -5.81 -16.52 2.67
N ASP A 69 -6.93 -16.99 2.11
CA ASP A 69 -8.13 -17.43 2.83
C ASP A 69 -7.86 -18.51 3.89
N LEU A 70 -7.01 -19.52 3.60
CA LEU A 70 -6.73 -20.60 4.57
C LEU A 70 -5.84 -20.12 5.72
N ASP A 71 -4.84 -19.27 5.42
CA ASP A 71 -3.96 -18.68 6.44
C ASP A 71 -4.72 -17.72 7.38
N TRP A 72 -5.81 -17.12 6.90
CA TRP A 72 -6.73 -16.31 7.71
C TRP A 72 -7.52 -17.19 8.69
N ARG A 73 -8.06 -18.32 8.21
CA ARG A 73 -8.83 -19.28 9.00
C ARG A 73 -7.97 -19.97 10.05
N ASP A 74 -6.77 -20.39 9.70
CA ASP A 74 -5.85 -21.09 10.61
C ASP A 74 -5.40 -20.20 11.77
N ARG A 75 -5.37 -18.88 11.56
CA ARG A 75 -5.08 -17.87 12.59
C ARG A 75 -6.31 -17.45 13.40
N GLN A 76 -7.48 -18.01 13.08
CA GLN A 76 -8.76 -17.72 13.74
C GLN A 76 -9.05 -16.22 13.84
N LEU A 77 -8.63 -15.47 12.82
CA LEU A 77 -8.85 -14.03 12.76
C LEU A 77 -10.32 -13.77 12.44
N SER A 78 -10.95 -12.88 13.21
CA SER A 78 -12.27 -12.34 12.87
C SER A 78 -12.07 -10.90 12.43
N LEU A 79 -12.69 -10.55 11.30
CA LEU A 79 -12.90 -9.13 11.02
C LEU A 79 -14.02 -8.69 11.97
N PRO A 80 -13.81 -7.69 12.83
CA PRO A 80 -14.90 -7.00 13.47
C PRO A 80 -15.63 -6.23 12.36
N MET A 81 -16.44 -6.96 11.61
CA MET A 81 -17.30 -6.42 10.57
C MET A 81 -18.43 -5.68 11.29
N GLU A 82 -18.13 -4.46 11.71
CA GLU A 82 -19.16 -3.51 12.11
C GLU A 82 -20.19 -3.44 10.99
N SER A 83 -21.47 -3.27 11.37
CA SER A 83 -22.58 -3.26 10.42
C SER A 83 -22.37 -2.26 9.27
N ALA A 84 -21.60 -1.21 9.50
CA ALA A 84 -21.24 -0.20 8.51
C ALA A 84 -20.38 -0.76 7.36
N THR A 85 -19.33 -1.54 7.63
CA THR A 85 -18.46 -2.12 6.59
C THR A 85 -19.22 -3.11 5.72
N LEU A 86 -20.09 -3.92 6.35
CA LEU A 86 -20.99 -4.83 5.63
C LEU A 86 -22.03 -4.07 4.80
N ALA A 87 -22.55 -2.96 5.32
CA ALA A 87 -23.51 -2.12 4.61
C ALA A 87 -22.90 -1.52 3.34
N SER A 88 -21.63 -1.10 3.38
CA SER A 88 -20.91 -0.61 2.20
C SER A 88 -20.54 -1.71 1.21
N LEU A 89 -20.20 -2.91 1.67
CA LEU A 89 -19.77 -4.00 0.79
C LEU A 89 -20.93 -4.60 -0.03
N ARG A 90 -22.14 -4.62 0.52
CA ARG A 90 -23.34 -5.17 -0.16
C ARG A 90 -23.64 -4.53 -1.52
N PRO A 91 -23.75 -3.20 -1.66
CA PRO A 91 -24.00 -2.56 -2.95
C PRO A 91 -22.83 -2.77 -3.93
N ASP A 92 -21.58 -2.79 -3.45
CA ASP A 92 -20.41 -3.05 -4.28
C ASP A 92 -20.45 -4.47 -4.88
N VAL A 93 -20.76 -5.48 -4.07
CA VAL A 93 -20.92 -6.86 -4.54
C VAL A 93 -22.10 -6.99 -5.51
N ALA A 94 -23.21 -6.30 -5.23
CA ALA A 94 -24.36 -6.28 -6.13
C ALA A 94 -24.00 -5.67 -7.50
N PHE A 95 -23.21 -4.60 -7.51
CA PHE A 95 -22.67 -4.00 -8.73
C PHE A 95 -21.76 -4.98 -9.48
N LEU A 96 -20.77 -5.59 -8.81
CA LEU A 96 -19.87 -6.56 -9.43
C LEU A 96 -20.63 -7.75 -10.03
N CYS A 97 -21.66 -8.23 -9.34
CA CYS A 97 -22.54 -9.31 -9.83
C CYS A 97 -23.32 -8.89 -11.08
N ARG A 98 -23.88 -7.67 -11.10
CA ARG A 98 -24.62 -7.13 -12.24
C ARG A 98 -23.74 -7.00 -13.49
N GLU A 99 -22.52 -6.51 -13.31
CA GLU A 99 -21.53 -6.36 -14.38
C GLU A 99 -20.76 -7.66 -14.70
N ARG A 100 -21.13 -8.78 -14.05
CA ARG A 100 -20.52 -10.12 -14.22
C ARG A 100 -19.01 -10.14 -13.98
N LEU A 101 -18.54 -9.27 -13.09
CA LEU A 101 -17.16 -9.23 -12.64
C LEU A 101 -16.98 -10.29 -11.55
N ILE A 102 -16.05 -11.22 -11.77
CA ILE A 102 -15.72 -12.31 -10.85
C ILE A 102 -14.23 -12.28 -10.49
N ASP A 103 -13.81 -13.20 -9.61
CA ASP A 103 -12.41 -13.33 -9.16
C ASP A 103 -11.83 -12.12 -8.44
N TYR A 104 -12.68 -11.22 -7.95
CA TYR A 104 -12.29 -10.13 -7.07
C TYR A 104 -11.89 -10.66 -5.69
N SER A 105 -10.95 -9.94 -5.07
CA SER A 105 -10.45 -10.21 -3.72
C SER A 105 -10.70 -9.00 -2.82
N LEU A 106 -11.06 -9.26 -1.58
CA LEU A 106 -10.99 -8.27 -0.53
C LEU A 106 -9.56 -8.24 0.02
N LEU A 107 -8.88 -7.12 -0.20
CA LEU A 107 -7.54 -6.87 0.32
C LEU A 107 -7.63 -6.30 1.73
N VAL A 108 -7.10 -7.03 2.71
CA VAL A 108 -7.11 -6.65 4.13
C VAL A 108 -5.69 -6.41 4.62
N GLY A 109 -5.46 -5.26 5.24
CA GLY A 109 -4.21 -4.94 5.93
C GLY A 109 -4.43 -4.92 7.44
N LEU A 110 -3.62 -5.67 8.18
CA LEU A 110 -3.57 -5.59 9.64
C LEU A 110 -2.39 -4.73 10.05
N HIS A 111 -2.68 -3.70 10.84
CA HIS A 111 -1.70 -2.87 11.51
C HIS A 111 -1.85 -3.09 13.02
N ASP A 112 -0.79 -3.63 13.64
CA ASP A 112 -0.71 -3.73 15.09
C ASP A 112 -0.28 -2.39 15.68
N ARG A 113 -1.13 -1.84 16.55
CA ARG A 113 -0.89 -0.58 17.25
C ARG A 113 0.20 -0.69 18.32
N LEU A 114 0.53 -1.89 18.77
CA LEU A 114 1.60 -2.10 19.77
C LEU A 114 3.00 -1.96 19.17
N HIS A 115 3.13 -2.20 17.86
CA HIS A 115 4.38 -2.06 17.10
C HIS A 115 4.49 -0.72 16.38
N ASP A 116 3.67 0.26 16.76
CA ASP A 116 3.62 1.58 16.16
C ASP A 116 4.91 2.37 16.48
N ARG A 117 5.98 2.09 15.73
CA ARG A 117 7.13 2.98 15.68
C ARG A 117 6.64 4.25 15.00
N PRO A 118 6.75 5.44 15.64
CA PRO A 118 6.41 6.68 14.97
C PRO A 118 7.18 6.74 13.64
N PRO A 119 6.56 7.20 12.54
CA PRO A 119 7.22 7.26 11.24
C PRO A 119 8.56 7.96 11.46
N ALA A 120 9.65 7.28 11.12
CA ALA A 120 10.99 7.83 11.28
C ALA A 120 11.01 9.14 10.51
N ARG A 121 10.95 10.25 11.26
CA ARG A 121 11.19 11.58 10.71
C ARG A 121 12.53 11.46 9.99
N PRO A 122 12.63 11.80 8.69
CA PRO A 122 13.95 11.80 8.05
C PRO A 122 14.84 12.66 8.93
N SER A 123 15.85 12.03 9.54
CA SER A 123 16.85 12.76 10.30
C SER A 123 17.37 13.84 9.38
N PRO A 124 17.43 15.12 9.80
CA PRO A 124 18.24 16.06 9.05
C PRO A 124 19.62 15.43 8.94
N ALA A 125 20.10 15.25 7.71
CA ALA A 125 21.47 14.85 7.45
C ALA A 125 22.37 15.73 8.32
N PRO A 126 23.45 15.18 8.92
CA PRO A 126 24.39 16.02 9.66
C PRO A 126 24.87 17.09 8.68
N ALA A 127 24.50 18.34 8.95
CA ALA A 127 25.00 19.49 8.23
C ALA A 127 26.52 19.39 8.30
N SER A 128 27.14 19.16 7.15
CA SER A 128 28.59 19.23 6.99
C SER A 128 29.05 20.54 7.61
N ALA A 129 29.87 20.42 8.65
CA ALA A 129 30.52 21.55 9.31
C ALA A 129 31.15 22.46 8.26
N PRO A 130 31.05 23.80 8.40
CA PRO A 130 31.74 24.70 7.48
C PRO A 130 33.24 24.49 7.65
N ALA A 131 33.91 24.21 6.54
CA ALA A 131 35.35 24.15 6.45
C ALA A 131 35.96 25.43 7.03
N SER A 132 36.82 25.25 8.03
CA SER A 132 37.67 26.30 8.57
C SER A 132 38.51 26.92 7.45
N ALA A 133 38.28 28.20 7.18
CA ALA A 133 39.11 29.00 6.29
C ALA A 133 40.57 29.04 6.79
N PRO A 134 41.58 28.92 5.91
CA PRO A 134 42.96 29.09 6.31
C PRO A 134 43.28 30.57 6.54
N ALA A 135 44.11 30.79 7.57
CA ALA A 135 44.56 32.07 8.06
C ALA A 135 45.21 32.95 6.99
N SER A 136 44.91 34.24 7.09
CA SER A 136 45.48 35.37 6.36
C SER A 136 47.01 35.41 6.41
N ALA A 137 47.63 35.43 5.23
CA ALA A 137 48.98 35.94 5.03
C ALA A 137 48.95 37.47 4.86
N PRO A 138 49.84 38.24 5.52
CA PRO A 138 50.03 39.64 5.17
C PRO A 138 51.19 39.79 4.17
N ALA A 139 50.87 40.30 2.98
CA ALA A 139 51.76 41.07 2.12
C ALA A 139 51.15 42.49 2.12
N SER A 140 51.84 43.62 2.26
CA SER A 140 53.22 44.01 1.96
C SER A 140 53.40 45.48 2.39
N ALA A 141 54.61 45.94 2.67
CA ALA A 141 55.14 47.21 2.13
C ALA A 141 56.62 47.41 2.50
N PRO A 142 57.48 47.86 1.56
CA PRO A 142 58.82 48.37 1.83
C PRO A 142 58.82 49.89 1.96
N ALA A 143 59.69 50.41 2.85
CA ALA A 143 60.45 51.68 2.78
C ALA A 143 61.02 52.00 4.17
#